data_AF-A0A257K4I2-F1
#
_entry.id   AF-A0A257K4I2-F1
#
_cell.length_a   1.000
_cell.length_b   1.000
_cell.length_c   1.000
_cell.angle_alpha   90.00
_cell.angle_beta   90.00
_cell.angle_gamma   90.00
#
_symmetry.space_group_name_H-M   'P 1'
#
loop_
_entity.id
_entity.type
_entity.pdbx_description
1 polymer ?
#
loop_
_entity_poly.entity_id
_entity_poly.type
_entity_poly.pdbx_seq_one_letter_code
_entity_poly.pdbx_strand_id
1 'polypeptide(L)'
;MKTLNKLVFLLAFSAVAVSCHNKENPNYQYMPNMYESVGYETYSESNAFRNGKEGQLPPDGTIKRGFVPYDYANTTAGYDAAKATSKSPLDSTAVDMDKAGQLFNIYCAICHGEKGDGKGNLAKREKFLGVPSYKDRVINEGSIFHVQTYGLNSMGSYANQLNTDERWMVAAYVMKLKSEL
;
A
#
# COMPACT_ATOMS: atom_id res chain seq x y z
N MET A 1 -27.22 -30.03 -54.55
CA MET A 1 -26.40 -28.82 -54.80
C MET A 1 -26.92 -27.57 -54.08
N LYS A 2 -28.20 -27.18 -54.21
CA LYS A 2 -28.74 -25.95 -53.57
C LYS A 2 -28.65 -25.91 -52.04
N THR A 3 -28.83 -27.04 -51.35
CA THR A 3 -28.75 -27.16 -49.89
C THR A 3 -27.31 -27.10 -49.37
N LEU A 4 -26.36 -27.70 -50.10
CA LEU A 4 -24.94 -27.68 -49.75
C LEU A 4 -24.36 -26.24 -49.84
N ASN A 5 -24.72 -25.50 -50.88
CA ASN A 5 -24.28 -24.10 -51.04
C ASN A 5 -24.83 -23.20 -49.92
N LYS A 6 -26.07 -23.43 -49.46
CA LYS A 6 -26.65 -22.69 -48.32
C LYS A 6 -25.88 -22.97 -47.02
N LEU A 7 -25.52 -24.23 -46.77
CA LEU A 7 -24.75 -24.62 -45.58
C LEU A 7 -23.34 -24.01 -45.59
N VAL A 8 -22.65 -24.02 -46.73
CA VAL A 8 -21.32 -23.40 -46.88
C VAL A 8 -21.40 -21.89 -46.64
N PHE A 9 -22.42 -21.22 -47.17
CA PHE A 9 -22.60 -19.78 -46.94
C PHE A 9 -22.85 -19.45 -45.47
N LEU A 10 -23.63 -20.28 -44.77
CA LEU A 10 -23.96 -20.08 -43.37
C LEU A 10 -22.76 -20.36 -42.43
N LEU A 11 -21.93 -21.34 -42.77
CA LEU A 11 -20.66 -21.62 -42.10
C LEU A 11 -19.63 -20.51 -42.35
N ALA A 12 -19.51 -20.02 -43.59
CA ALA A 12 -18.62 -18.92 -43.92
C ALA A 12 -19.03 -17.62 -43.20
N PHE A 13 -20.33 -17.31 -43.16
CA PHE A 13 -20.86 -16.15 -42.45
C PHE A 13 -20.61 -16.24 -40.94
N SER A 14 -20.87 -17.41 -40.33
CA SER A 14 -20.59 -17.66 -38.91
C SER A 14 -19.09 -17.55 -38.60
N ALA A 15 -18.22 -18.06 -39.47
CA ALA A 15 -16.77 -17.96 -39.29
C ALA A 15 -16.29 -16.51 -39.31
N VAL A 16 -16.79 -15.67 -40.23
CA VAL A 16 -16.46 -14.24 -40.30
C VAL A 16 -16.98 -13.48 -39.08
N ALA A 17 -18.20 -13.78 -38.62
CA ALA A 17 -18.80 -13.14 -37.44
C ALA A 17 -18.02 -13.41 -36.14
N VAL A 18 -17.33 -14.55 -36.03
CA VAL A 18 -16.54 -14.92 -34.85
C VAL A 18 -15.04 -14.59 -35.01
N SER A 19 -14.55 -14.40 -36.24
CA SER A 19 -13.12 -14.20 -36.53
C SER A 19 -12.57 -12.82 -36.13
N CYS A 20 -13.42 -11.82 -35.87
CA CYS A 20 -13.00 -10.47 -35.50
C CYS A 20 -13.12 -10.21 -33.98
N HIS A 21 -12.84 -11.20 -33.15
CA HIS A 21 -12.76 -11.01 -31.70
C HIS A 21 -11.31 -10.79 -31.27
N ASN A 22 -10.91 -9.52 -31.16
CA ASN A 22 -9.62 -9.14 -30.60
C ASN A 22 -9.69 -9.17 -29.07
N LYS A 23 -8.95 -10.08 -28.43
CA LYS A 23 -8.87 -10.23 -26.97
C LYS A 23 -7.94 -9.21 -26.29
N GLU A 24 -7.20 -8.43 -27.08
CA GLU A 24 -6.30 -7.39 -26.58
C GLU A 24 -7.04 -6.09 -26.22
N ASN A 25 -8.31 -5.96 -26.59
CA ASN A 25 -9.11 -4.76 -26.35
C ASN A 25 -10.42 -5.10 -25.60
N PRO A 26 -10.98 -4.13 -24.83
CA PRO A 26 -12.31 -4.28 -24.25
C PRO A 26 -13.35 -4.66 -25.32
N ASN A 27 -14.19 -5.64 -24.99
CA ASN A 27 -15.16 -6.19 -25.93
C ASN A 27 -16.39 -5.28 -26.06
N TYR A 28 -17.17 -5.50 -27.11
CA TYR A 28 -18.43 -4.80 -27.34
C TYR A 28 -19.40 -4.98 -26.17
N GLN A 29 -20.09 -3.89 -25.82
CA GLN A 29 -21.11 -3.88 -24.78
C GLN A 29 -22.49 -3.67 -25.43
N TYR A 30 -23.46 -4.51 -25.06
CA TYR A 30 -24.85 -4.35 -25.50
C TYR A 30 -25.64 -3.62 -24.42
N MET A 31 -26.27 -2.50 -24.79
CA MET A 31 -27.08 -1.65 -23.90
C MET A 31 -26.38 -1.18 -22.60
N PRO A 32 -25.26 -0.43 -22.66
CA PRO A 32 -24.50 0.00 -21.49
C PRO A 32 -25.12 1.21 -20.77
N ASN A 33 -26.43 1.17 -20.49
CA ASN A 33 -27.17 2.35 -20.02
C ASN A 33 -26.77 2.85 -18.61
N MET A 34 -26.10 2.00 -17.81
CA MET A 34 -25.66 2.30 -16.44
C MET A 34 -24.32 1.61 -16.12
N TYR A 35 -23.49 1.36 -17.13
CA TYR A 35 -22.20 0.67 -16.94
C TYR A 35 -21.12 1.63 -16.44
N GLU A 36 -21.26 2.91 -16.80
CA GLU A 36 -20.39 3.99 -16.36
C GLU A 36 -21.12 4.81 -15.30
N SER A 37 -20.37 5.22 -14.27
CA SER A 37 -20.89 6.05 -13.20
C SER A 37 -21.20 7.44 -13.74
N VAL A 38 -22.38 7.97 -13.41
CA VAL A 38 -22.68 9.39 -13.62
C VAL A 38 -21.93 10.25 -12.60
N GLY A 39 -21.66 9.69 -11.42
CA GLY A 39 -20.88 10.34 -10.37
C GLY A 39 -19.38 10.24 -10.61
N TYR A 40 -18.62 11.05 -9.89
CA TYR A 40 -17.17 10.96 -9.89
C TYR A 40 -16.69 9.79 -9.03
N GLU A 41 -15.79 8.99 -9.58
CA GLU A 41 -15.13 7.88 -8.88
C GLU A 41 -13.74 8.30 -8.39
N THR A 42 -13.26 7.76 -7.27
CA THR A 42 -12.09 8.26 -6.52
C THR A 42 -10.77 8.34 -7.29
N TYR A 43 -10.64 7.58 -8.38
CA TYR A 43 -9.45 7.57 -9.24
C TYR A 43 -9.80 7.80 -10.72
N SER A 44 -10.97 8.39 -10.98
CA SER A 44 -11.40 8.74 -12.34
C SER A 44 -10.70 10.00 -12.84
N GLU A 45 -10.57 10.07 -14.16
CA GLU A 45 -10.19 11.31 -14.83
C GLU A 45 -11.39 12.25 -14.91
N SER A 46 -11.16 13.55 -14.74
CA SER A 46 -12.22 14.54 -14.78
C SER A 46 -11.74 15.86 -15.37
N ASN A 47 -12.48 16.37 -16.35
CA ASN A 47 -12.26 17.68 -16.95
C ASN A 47 -12.68 18.84 -16.04
N ALA A 48 -13.30 18.56 -14.89
CA ALA A 48 -13.69 19.58 -13.92
C ALA A 48 -12.50 20.23 -13.19
N PHE A 49 -11.35 19.54 -13.13
CA PHE A 49 -10.17 19.98 -12.39
C PHE A 49 -8.98 20.25 -13.33
N ARG A 50 -8.16 21.24 -12.97
CA ARG A 50 -7.01 21.69 -13.80
C ARG A 50 -5.97 20.61 -14.06
N ASN A 51 -5.86 19.62 -13.18
CA ASN A 51 -4.90 18.52 -13.26
C ASN A 51 -5.50 17.23 -13.85
N GLY A 52 -6.77 17.26 -14.29
CA GLY A 52 -7.46 16.10 -14.87
C GLY A 52 -7.81 14.99 -13.88
N LYS A 53 -7.54 15.16 -12.58
CA LYS A 53 -7.73 14.13 -11.56
C LYS A 53 -8.91 14.47 -10.67
N GLU A 54 -9.73 13.49 -10.33
CA GLU A 54 -10.81 13.66 -9.34
C GLU A 54 -10.23 13.96 -7.94
N GLY A 55 -9.27 13.14 -7.49
CA GLY A 55 -8.66 13.26 -6.17
C GLY A 55 -7.80 14.52 -6.00
N GLN A 56 -8.40 15.59 -5.48
CA GLN A 56 -7.72 16.84 -5.13
C GLN A 56 -7.06 16.77 -3.74
N LEU A 57 -6.02 17.59 -3.54
CA LEU A 57 -5.42 17.74 -2.22
C LEU A 57 -6.36 18.51 -1.30
N PRO A 58 -6.52 18.10 -0.03
CA PRO A 58 -7.25 18.89 0.95
C PRO A 58 -6.48 20.19 1.24
N PRO A 59 -7.17 21.27 1.68
CA PRO A 59 -6.49 22.49 2.11
C PRO A 59 -5.53 22.24 3.27
N ASP A 60 -4.40 22.95 3.26
CA ASP A 60 -3.35 22.82 4.26
C ASP A 60 -3.88 23.12 5.68
N GLY A 61 -3.46 22.30 6.65
CA GLY A 61 -3.84 22.45 8.06
C GLY A 61 -5.23 21.94 8.43
N THR A 62 -6.00 21.39 7.49
CA THR A 62 -7.31 20.80 7.79
C THR A 62 -7.16 19.48 8.55
N ILE A 63 -8.03 19.27 9.55
CA ILE A 63 -8.05 18.04 10.37
C ILE A 63 -9.44 17.42 10.25
N LYS A 64 -9.51 16.19 9.73
CA LYS A 64 -10.77 15.44 9.64
C LYS A 64 -11.20 14.93 11.02
N ARG A 65 -12.51 14.74 11.20
CA ARG A 65 -13.05 14.12 12.43
C ARG A 65 -12.44 12.73 12.65
N GLY A 66 -12.00 12.46 13.87
CA GLY A 66 -11.41 11.17 14.25
C GLY A 66 -9.94 11.00 13.83
N PHE A 67 -9.28 12.06 13.34
CA PHE A 67 -7.85 12.06 13.08
C PHE A 67 -7.13 12.98 14.06
N VAL A 68 -6.10 12.45 14.71
CA VAL A 68 -5.20 13.22 15.56
C VAL A 68 -3.87 13.34 14.82
N PRO A 69 -3.41 14.56 14.47
CA PRO A 69 -2.10 14.77 13.86
C PRO A 69 -0.98 14.23 14.75
N TYR A 70 0.13 13.86 14.12
CA TYR A 70 1.32 13.44 14.85
C TYR A 70 2.09 14.67 15.36
N ASP A 71 2.39 14.69 16.66
CA ASP A 71 2.88 15.90 17.36
C ASP A 71 4.38 16.20 17.18
N TYR A 72 5.16 15.24 16.66
CA TYR A 72 6.61 15.38 16.54
C TYR A 72 7.00 15.76 15.12
N ALA A 73 7.79 16.82 14.95
CA ALA A 73 8.28 17.24 13.65
C ALA A 73 9.30 16.25 13.05
N ASN A 74 9.39 16.19 11.72
CA ASN A 74 10.40 15.41 11.00
C ASN A 74 11.80 16.07 11.09
N THR A 75 12.40 16.00 12.27
CA THR A 75 13.73 16.55 12.58
C THR A 75 14.46 15.59 13.52
N THR A 76 15.77 15.74 13.65
CA THR A 76 16.55 14.95 14.63
C THR A 76 16.06 15.16 16.06
N ALA A 77 15.78 16.41 16.44
CA ALA A 77 15.18 16.74 17.74
C ALA A 77 13.80 16.09 17.92
N GLY A 78 12.96 16.07 16.87
CA GLY A 78 11.67 15.40 16.90
C GLY A 78 11.76 13.89 17.02
N TYR A 79 12.73 13.26 16.36
CA TYR A 79 13.03 11.84 16.53
C TYR A 79 13.47 11.51 17.95
N ASP A 80 14.40 12.29 18.52
CA ASP A 80 14.88 12.08 19.89
C ASP A 80 13.76 12.30 20.92
N ALA A 81 12.93 13.32 20.72
CA ALA A 81 11.74 13.56 21.53
C ALA A 81 10.75 12.38 21.43
N ALA A 82 10.43 11.91 20.22
CA ALA A 82 9.54 10.76 20.03
C ALA A 82 10.11 9.50 20.68
N LYS A 83 11.42 9.27 20.58
CA LYS A 83 12.09 8.17 21.26
C LYS A 83 12.01 8.27 22.78
N ALA A 84 12.05 9.47 23.34
CA ALA A 84 11.98 9.67 24.78
C ALA A 84 10.55 9.54 25.34
N THR A 85 9.57 10.18 24.70
CA THR A 85 8.24 10.42 25.28
C THR A 85 7.09 9.70 24.56
N SER A 86 7.26 9.30 23.30
CA SER A 86 6.18 8.66 22.55
C SER A 86 5.96 7.22 23.02
N LYS A 87 4.72 6.90 23.38
CA LYS A 87 4.28 5.58 23.85
C LYS A 87 3.07 5.13 23.03
N SER A 88 2.97 3.82 22.81
CA SER A 88 1.80 3.25 22.17
C SER A 88 0.55 3.57 23.00
N PRO A 89 -0.52 4.11 22.38
CA PRO A 89 -1.81 4.26 23.03
C PRO A 89 -2.59 2.93 23.07
N LEU A 90 -2.11 1.89 22.38
CA LEU A 90 -2.73 0.57 22.37
C LEU A 90 -2.41 -0.16 23.67
N ASP A 91 -3.46 -0.68 24.30
CA ASP A 91 -3.30 -1.57 25.44
C ASP A 91 -2.63 -2.88 25.00
N SER A 92 -1.89 -3.52 25.90
CA SER A 92 -1.15 -4.76 25.62
C SER A 92 -2.05 -5.89 25.08
N THR A 93 -3.32 -5.92 25.50
CA THR A 93 -4.35 -6.87 25.03
C THR A 93 -4.96 -6.49 23.68
N ALA A 94 -4.81 -5.24 23.25
CA ALA A 94 -5.32 -4.74 21.98
C ALA A 94 -4.31 -4.92 20.82
N VAL A 95 -3.06 -5.29 21.12
CA VAL A 95 -2.05 -5.57 20.10
C VAL A 95 -2.25 -6.99 19.56
N ASP A 96 -2.86 -7.08 18.39
CA ASP A 96 -2.94 -8.31 17.62
C ASP A 96 -1.59 -8.60 16.94
N MET A 97 -0.80 -9.49 17.55
CA MET A 97 0.54 -9.85 17.06
C MET A 97 0.49 -10.64 15.74
N ASP A 98 -0.60 -11.35 15.45
CA ASP A 98 -0.75 -12.09 14.20
C ASP A 98 -0.98 -11.12 13.05
N LYS A 99 -1.90 -10.16 13.22
CA LYS A 99 -2.10 -9.06 12.26
C LYS A 99 -0.82 -8.24 12.10
N ALA A 100 -0.14 -7.91 13.21
CA ALA A 100 1.11 -7.15 13.16
C ALA A 100 2.20 -7.86 12.35
N GLY A 101 2.33 -9.19 12.52
CA GLY A 101 3.25 -10.01 11.74
C GLY A 101 2.91 -10.05 10.26
N GLN A 102 1.63 -10.13 9.91
CA GLN A 102 1.19 -10.04 8.51
C GLN A 102 1.56 -8.68 7.89
N LEU A 103 1.25 -7.58 8.58
CA LEU A 103 1.60 -6.23 8.13
C LEU A 103 3.12 -6.07 7.96
N PHE A 104 3.90 -6.54 8.94
CA PHE A 104 5.35 -6.54 8.85
C PHE A 104 5.87 -7.31 7.62
N ASN A 105 5.31 -8.49 7.37
CA ASN A 105 5.70 -9.32 6.24
C ASN A 105 5.36 -8.69 4.88
N ILE A 106 4.24 -7.96 4.80
CA ILE A 106 3.82 -7.24 3.58
C ILE A 106 4.72 -6.01 3.33
N TYR A 107 4.96 -5.19 4.35
CA TYR A 107 5.53 -3.83 4.15
C TYR A 107 7.02 -3.72 4.49
N CYS A 108 7.54 -4.56 5.39
CA CYS A 108 8.86 -4.36 6.00
C CYS A 108 9.85 -5.50 5.72
N ALA A 109 9.39 -6.75 5.74
CA ALA A 109 10.26 -7.94 5.64
C ALA A 109 11.02 -8.04 4.30
N ILE A 110 10.49 -7.41 3.25
CA ILE A 110 11.15 -7.35 1.93
C ILE A 110 12.58 -6.77 2.00
N CYS A 111 12.79 -5.82 2.91
CA CYS A 111 14.09 -5.21 3.21
C CYS A 111 14.70 -5.74 4.50
N HIS A 112 13.92 -5.78 5.59
CA HIS A 112 14.43 -6.10 6.93
C HIS A 112 14.56 -7.60 7.24
N GLY A 113 14.00 -8.46 6.38
CA GLY A 113 13.90 -9.90 6.61
C GLY A 113 12.76 -10.24 7.59
N GLU A 114 12.19 -11.43 7.46
CA GLU A 114 11.09 -11.91 8.32
C GLU A 114 11.49 -11.95 9.81
N LYS A 115 12.78 -12.16 10.09
CA LYS A 115 13.33 -12.16 11.45
C LYS A 115 13.86 -10.80 11.92
N GLY A 116 13.83 -9.77 11.08
CA GLY A 116 14.43 -8.47 11.42
C GLY A 116 15.97 -8.46 11.48
N ASP A 117 16.62 -9.43 10.85
CA ASP A 117 18.07 -9.59 10.81
C ASP A 117 18.76 -8.78 9.70
N GLY A 118 18.00 -7.96 8.98
CA GLY A 118 18.50 -7.16 7.84
C GLY A 118 18.68 -7.98 6.55
N LYS A 119 18.27 -9.26 6.54
CA LYS A 119 18.44 -10.17 5.39
C LYS A 119 17.16 -10.35 4.58
N GLY A 120 16.47 -9.25 4.27
CA GLY A 120 15.35 -9.25 3.33
C GLY A 120 15.76 -9.64 1.92
N ASN A 121 14.79 -9.98 1.07
CA ASN A 121 15.07 -10.42 -0.31
C ASN A 121 15.79 -9.35 -1.14
N LEU A 122 15.51 -8.07 -0.91
CA LEU A 122 16.22 -6.99 -1.62
C LEU A 122 17.67 -6.81 -1.15
N ALA A 123 17.93 -7.05 0.15
CA ALA A 123 19.28 -7.05 0.71
C ALA A 123 20.09 -8.25 0.22
N LYS A 124 19.50 -9.46 0.22
CA LYS A 124 20.13 -10.69 -0.31
C LYS A 124 20.46 -10.61 -1.79
N ARG A 125 19.66 -9.88 -2.57
CA ARG A 125 19.88 -9.66 -4.01
C ARG A 125 20.76 -8.44 -4.31
N GLU A 126 21.34 -7.83 -3.29
CA GLU A 126 22.26 -6.69 -3.38
C GLU A 126 21.65 -5.49 -4.12
N LYS A 127 20.31 -5.35 -4.10
CA LYS A 127 19.62 -4.19 -4.68
C LYS A 127 19.58 -3.01 -3.72
N PHE A 128 19.59 -3.32 -2.42
CA PHE A 128 19.75 -2.34 -1.36
C PHE A 128 20.76 -2.88 -0.36
N LEU A 129 21.79 -2.09 -0.07
CA LEU A 129 22.85 -2.44 0.88
C LEU A 129 22.65 -1.69 2.20
N GLY A 130 23.19 -2.25 3.29
CA GLY A 130 23.23 -1.56 4.58
C GLY A 130 21.91 -1.53 5.37
N VAL A 131 20.99 -2.47 5.11
CA VAL A 131 19.82 -2.65 5.98
C VAL A 131 20.29 -3.23 7.33
N PRO A 132 20.12 -2.51 8.45
CA PRO A 132 20.63 -2.97 9.74
C PRO A 132 19.76 -4.09 10.32
N SER A 133 20.37 -4.97 11.12
CA SER A 133 19.62 -5.84 12.03
C SER A 133 19.09 -5.04 13.21
N TYR A 134 17.92 -5.42 13.74
CA TYR A 134 17.34 -4.77 14.91
C TYR A 134 18.15 -4.93 16.20
N LYS A 135 18.97 -5.99 16.31
CA LYS A 135 19.87 -6.19 17.46
C LYS A 135 20.97 -5.12 17.55
N ASP A 136 21.41 -4.59 16.40
CA ASP A 136 22.50 -3.63 16.32
C ASP A 136 22.03 -2.18 16.58
N ARG A 137 20.72 -1.98 16.81
CA ARG A 137 20.10 -0.66 16.94
C ARG A 137 19.40 -0.48 18.28
N VAL A 138 19.71 0.61 18.96
CA VAL A 138 18.99 1.04 20.17
C VAL A 138 17.71 1.77 19.78
N ILE A 139 16.67 0.99 19.50
CA ILE A 139 15.31 1.43 19.16
C ILE A 139 14.30 1.03 20.24
N ASN A 140 13.20 1.77 20.29
CA ASN A 140 11.98 1.50 21.05
C ASN A 140 10.73 1.79 20.18
N GLU A 141 9.53 1.46 20.67
CA GLU A 141 8.27 1.64 19.92
C GLU A 141 8.08 3.07 19.39
N GLY A 142 8.35 4.09 20.21
CA GLY A 142 8.21 5.50 19.82
C GLY A 142 9.13 5.89 18.66
N SER A 143 10.40 5.46 18.70
CA SER A 143 11.33 5.68 17.59
C SER A 143 10.95 4.92 16.33
N ILE A 144 10.39 3.72 16.46
CA ILE A 144 9.94 2.91 15.31
C ILE A 144 8.73 3.59 14.66
N PHE A 145 7.75 4.02 15.45
CA PHE A 145 6.58 4.74 14.96
C PHE A 145 6.98 6.04 14.23
N HIS A 146 7.95 6.79 14.75
CA HIS A 146 8.47 7.99 14.10
C HIS A 146 9.07 7.68 12.72
N VAL A 147 9.91 6.65 12.64
CA VAL A 147 10.54 6.22 11.37
C VAL A 147 9.51 5.67 10.40
N GLN A 148 8.48 4.95 10.84
CA GLN A 148 7.37 4.54 9.97
C GLN A 148 6.59 5.74 9.44
N THR A 149 6.49 6.82 10.22
CA THR A 149 5.72 8.02 9.87
C THR A 149 6.45 8.89 8.84
N TYR A 150 7.75 9.12 9.02
CA TYR A 150 8.51 10.03 8.15
C TYR A 150 9.53 9.36 7.25
N GLY A 151 9.92 8.12 7.55
CA GLY A 151 11.09 7.48 6.99
C GLY A 151 12.37 7.85 7.74
N LEU A 152 13.49 7.25 7.33
CA LEU A 152 14.83 7.60 7.78
C LEU A 152 15.84 7.24 6.70
N ASN A 153 16.58 8.23 6.22
CA ASN A 153 17.54 8.09 5.11
C ASN A 153 16.88 7.44 3.87
N SER A 154 17.27 6.20 3.55
CA SER A 154 16.78 5.46 2.38
C SER A 154 15.41 4.79 2.59
N MET A 155 14.89 4.80 3.81
CA MET A 155 13.55 4.28 4.12
C MET A 155 12.52 5.41 3.97
N GLY A 156 11.51 5.22 3.11
CA GLY A 156 10.41 6.17 2.93
C GLY A 156 9.35 6.12 4.04
N SER A 157 8.37 7.02 3.95
CA SER A 157 7.20 7.03 4.84
C SER A 157 6.20 5.91 4.48
N TYR A 158 5.66 5.29 5.52
CA TYR A 158 4.59 4.29 5.44
C TYR A 158 3.23 4.83 5.92
N ALA A 159 3.14 6.13 6.25
CA ALA A 159 1.90 6.75 6.78
C ALA A 159 0.73 6.73 5.78
N ASN A 160 1.01 6.61 4.47
CA ASN A 160 -0.01 6.49 3.43
C ASN A 160 -0.53 5.05 3.24
N GLN A 161 0.16 4.05 3.81
CA GLN A 161 -0.13 2.63 3.62
C GLN A 161 -0.67 1.99 4.89
N LEU A 162 -0.17 2.40 6.05
CA LEU A 162 -0.57 1.91 7.37
C LEU A 162 -1.29 3.02 8.15
N ASN A 163 -2.40 2.67 8.78
CA ASN A 163 -3.05 3.59 9.70
C ASN A 163 -2.26 3.73 11.03
N THR A 164 -2.70 4.61 11.93
CA THR A 164 -2.00 4.89 13.19
C THR A 164 -1.90 3.65 14.10
N ASP A 165 -2.98 2.90 14.26
CA ASP A 165 -2.99 1.72 15.13
C ASP A 165 -2.13 0.61 14.53
N GLU A 166 -2.18 0.42 13.22
CA GLU A 166 -1.36 -0.55 12.50
C GLU A 166 0.13 -0.25 12.60
N ARG A 167 0.52 1.02 12.55
CA ARG A 167 1.91 1.44 12.80
C ARG A 167 2.36 1.08 14.21
N TRP A 168 1.53 1.31 15.22
CA TRP A 168 1.83 0.89 16.60
C TRP A 168 1.90 -0.63 16.75
N MET A 169 1.01 -1.39 16.12
CA MET A 169 1.07 -2.85 16.09
C MET A 169 2.38 -3.35 15.46
N VAL A 170 2.78 -2.81 14.30
CA VAL A 170 4.05 -3.17 13.67
C VAL A 170 5.24 -2.76 14.54
N ALA A 171 5.18 -1.61 15.23
CA ALA A 171 6.22 -1.20 16.16
C ALA A 171 6.40 -2.20 17.32
N ALA A 172 5.29 -2.68 17.90
CA ALA A 172 5.32 -3.73 18.92
C ALA A 172 5.87 -5.06 18.37
N TYR A 173 5.48 -5.45 17.16
CA TYR A 173 6.01 -6.66 16.51
C TYR A 173 7.52 -6.58 16.22
N VAL A 174 8.02 -5.41 15.80
CA VAL A 174 9.46 -5.17 15.63
C VAL A 174 10.20 -5.31 16.98
N MET A 175 9.61 -4.83 18.08
CA MET A 175 10.19 -5.02 19.41
C MET A 175 10.21 -6.49 19.83
N LYS A 176 9.17 -7.28 19.50
CA LYS A 176 9.17 -8.73 19.68
C LYS A 176 10.31 -9.39 18.88
N LEU A 177 10.42 -9.13 17.59
CA LEU A 177 11.50 -9.67 16.75
C LEU A 177 12.89 -9.31 17.31
N LYS A 178 13.06 -8.06 17.75
CA LYS A 178 14.31 -7.62 18.36
C LYS A 178 14.66 -8.40 19.63
N SER A 179 13.68 -8.83 20.42
CA SER A 179 13.91 -9.64 21.62
C SER A 179 14.29 -11.10 21.34
N GLU A 180 14.05 -11.57 20.11
CA GLU A 180 14.31 -12.94 19.67
C GLU A 180 15.63 -13.09 18.88
N LEU A 181 16.36 -11.98 18.66
CA LEU A 181 17.62 -11.90 17.91
C LEU A 181 18.87 -11.90 18.82
#